data_AF-A0A7G8DP40-F1
#
_entry.id   AF-A0A7G8DP40-F1
#
_cell.length_a   1.000
_cell.length_b   1.000
_cell.length_c   1.000
_cell.angle_alpha   90.00
_cell.angle_beta   90.00
_cell.angle_gamma   90.00
#
_symmetry.space_group_name_H-M   'P 1'
#
loop_
_entity.id
_entity.type
_entity.pdbx_description
1 polymer ?
#
loop_
_entity_poly.entity_id
_entity_poly.type
_entity_poly.pdbx_seq_one_letter_code
_entity_poly.pdbx_strand_id
1 'polypeptide(L)'
;MRRIAWLLGGFLLLPAPVSGAGLMELLDSMKPVQPEKSRLQLPRLPLTPGRGKNWVGDRMPKEGLSILVLAGHADSQRMYGSGTPGWAVGVAGAAPMQSGITDELYWNLRTARAVVAEGTKQGLNISFYDPGVRTIRNVQDPRTNWSVGQQHASEGGYVMEIHYDAYSPHGIGAGIIPAVAFGFSVMDEALAKEFGAYPYDYRGMLGAPRRGVSMLEIGKLEGALERGLRDPQQRKLTLDRIAKRVVSALRDGLEQGPSLRAICQPTTEIAAYCR
;
A
#
# COMPACT_ATOMS: atom_id res chain seq x y z
N MET A 1 -64.86 -61.54 -51.36
CA MET A 1 -63.42 -61.83 -51.56
C MET A 1 -62.64 -60.62 -51.06
N ARG A 2 -61.60 -60.83 -50.21
CA ARG A 2 -60.37 -60.02 -49.95
C ARG A 2 -60.47 -58.47 -49.93
N ARG A 3 -59.79 -57.67 -49.09
CA ARG A 3 -58.85 -57.78 -47.96
C ARG A 3 -58.64 -56.33 -47.47
N ILE A 4 -58.29 -56.21 -46.19
CA ILE A 4 -57.79 -55.06 -45.40
C ILE A 4 -56.68 -54.23 -46.08
N ALA A 5 -56.65 -52.89 -45.85
CA ALA A 5 -55.46 -52.03 -45.55
C ALA A 5 -55.70 -50.54 -45.89
N TRP A 6 -55.15 -49.50 -45.27
CA TRP A 6 -54.49 -49.18 -43.98
C TRP A 6 -54.50 -47.63 -43.92
N LEU A 7 -54.69 -47.04 -42.73
CA LEU A 7 -54.47 -45.62 -42.46
C LEU A 7 -52.98 -45.29 -42.62
N LEU A 8 -52.66 -44.08 -43.10
CA LEU A 8 -51.46 -43.33 -42.68
C LEU A 8 -51.59 -41.86 -43.13
N GLY A 9 -51.78 -40.99 -42.13
CA GLY A 9 -51.58 -39.55 -42.28
C GLY A 9 -50.10 -39.22 -42.31
N GLY A 10 -49.75 -38.22 -43.12
CA GLY A 10 -48.41 -37.65 -43.19
C GLY A 10 -48.50 -36.13 -43.20
N PHE A 11 -48.50 -35.52 -42.01
CA PHE A 11 -48.12 -34.12 -41.85
C PHE A 11 -46.59 -34.08 -41.75
N LEU A 12 -45.94 -33.55 -42.77
CA LEU A 12 -44.52 -33.19 -42.74
C LEU A 12 -44.36 -31.94 -41.86
N LEU A 13 -43.97 -32.13 -40.61
CA LEU A 13 -43.40 -31.07 -39.79
C LEU A 13 -41.94 -30.87 -40.24
N LEU A 14 -41.70 -29.79 -40.99
CA LEU A 14 -40.35 -29.26 -41.16
C LEU A 14 -39.88 -28.69 -39.81
N PRO A 15 -38.70 -29.07 -39.29
CA PRO A 15 -38.12 -28.35 -38.17
C PRO A 15 -37.74 -26.95 -38.67
N ALA A 16 -38.26 -25.92 -38.01
CA ALA A 16 -37.77 -24.56 -38.21
C ALA A 16 -36.25 -24.55 -37.89
N PRO A 17 -35.42 -23.86 -38.70
CA PRO A 17 -34.02 -23.68 -38.34
C PRO A 17 -34.00 -22.83 -37.07
N VAL A 18 -33.59 -23.42 -35.96
CA VAL A 18 -33.22 -22.66 -34.76
C VAL A 18 -31.95 -21.91 -35.14
N SER A 19 -32.12 -20.66 -35.55
CA SER A 19 -31.04 -19.73 -35.84
C SER A 19 -30.11 -19.69 -34.63
N GLY A 20 -28.89 -20.22 -34.76
CA GLY A 20 -27.86 -20.22 -33.72
C GLY A 20 -27.40 -18.84 -33.25
N ALA A 21 -28.02 -17.76 -33.76
CA ALA A 21 -27.80 -16.38 -33.36
C ALA A 21 -28.30 -16.09 -31.93
N GLY A 22 -29.41 -16.71 -31.48
CA GLY A 22 -30.00 -16.38 -30.17
C GLY A 22 -29.23 -16.93 -28.97
N LEU A 23 -28.53 -18.07 -29.13
CA LEU A 23 -27.80 -18.70 -28.01
C LEU A 23 -26.47 -18.00 -27.74
N MET A 24 -25.79 -17.49 -28.78
CA MET A 24 -24.53 -16.76 -28.63
C MET A 24 -24.74 -15.36 -28.05
N GLU A 25 -25.85 -14.67 -28.37
CA GLU A 25 -26.24 -13.39 -27.73
C GLU A 25 -26.59 -13.57 -26.25
N LEU A 26 -27.27 -14.66 -25.88
CA LEU A 26 -27.55 -15.00 -24.48
C LEU A 26 -26.28 -15.32 -23.68
N LEU A 27 -25.30 -15.98 -24.31
CA LEU A 27 -24.00 -16.25 -23.68
C LEU A 27 -23.12 -14.99 -23.56
N ASP A 28 -23.20 -14.07 -24.53
CA ASP A 28 -22.51 -12.77 -24.45
C ASP A 28 -23.14 -11.83 -23.40
N SER A 29 -24.45 -11.92 -23.19
CA SER A 29 -25.16 -11.20 -22.14
C SER A 29 -24.91 -11.75 -20.73
N MET A 30 -24.33 -12.96 -20.61
CA MET A 30 -23.95 -13.58 -19.34
C MET A 30 -22.45 -13.46 -19.04
N LYS A 31 -21.67 -12.76 -19.87
CA LYS A 31 -20.32 -12.38 -19.48
C LYS A 31 -20.43 -11.54 -18.20
N PRO A 32 -19.76 -11.93 -17.10
CA PRO A 32 -19.76 -11.11 -15.91
C PRO A 32 -19.29 -9.73 -16.34
N VAL A 33 -20.08 -8.70 -16.04
CA VAL A 33 -19.65 -7.30 -16.13
C VAL A 33 -18.30 -7.28 -15.43
N GLN A 34 -17.21 -7.17 -16.20
CA GLN A 34 -15.91 -6.99 -15.57
C GLN A 34 -16.09 -5.75 -14.70
N PRO A 35 -15.92 -5.85 -13.37
CA PRO A 35 -16.06 -4.68 -12.53
C PRO A 35 -15.14 -3.64 -13.15
N GLU A 36 -15.74 -2.55 -13.61
CA GLU A 36 -15.01 -1.43 -14.19
C GLU A 36 -13.91 -1.14 -13.17
N LYS A 37 -12.64 -1.36 -13.53
CA LYS A 37 -11.52 -1.14 -12.62
C LYS A 37 -11.70 0.29 -12.12
N SER A 38 -12.19 0.44 -10.89
CA SER A 38 -12.56 1.73 -10.33
C SER A 38 -11.37 2.64 -10.57
N ARG A 39 -11.56 3.60 -11.48
CA ARG A 39 -10.46 4.45 -11.93
C ARG A 39 -10.01 5.19 -10.70
N LEU A 40 -8.79 4.91 -10.25
CA LEU A 40 -8.17 5.53 -9.07
C LEU A 40 -8.50 7.01 -9.02
N GLN A 41 -9.44 7.38 -8.14
CA GLN A 41 -9.88 8.75 -7.99
C GLN A 41 -9.02 9.38 -6.90
N LEU A 42 -8.13 10.28 -7.32
CA LEU A 42 -7.28 11.04 -6.41
C LEU A 42 -8.02 12.31 -5.97
N PRO A 43 -7.86 12.74 -4.70
CA PRO A 43 -8.34 14.04 -4.25
C PRO A 43 -7.62 15.15 -5.03
N ARG A 44 -8.30 16.28 -5.16
CA ARG A 44 -7.72 17.46 -5.79
C ARG A 44 -6.65 18.04 -4.89
N LEU A 45 -5.53 18.47 -5.46
CA LEU A 45 -4.50 19.21 -4.72
C LEU A 45 -5.10 20.51 -4.17
N PRO A 46 -4.72 20.93 -2.95
CA PRO A 46 -5.12 22.22 -2.42
C PRO A 46 -4.46 23.34 -3.24
N LEU A 47 -5.14 24.50 -3.33
CA LEU A 47 -4.61 25.67 -4.05
C LEU A 47 -3.33 26.21 -3.39
N THR A 48 -3.26 26.12 -2.07
CA THR A 48 -2.09 26.53 -1.28
C THR A 48 -1.59 25.33 -0.49
N PRO A 49 -0.43 24.75 -0.86
CA PRO A 49 0.17 23.65 -0.11
C PRO A 49 0.49 24.06 1.33
N GLY A 50 0.00 23.28 2.29
CA GLY A 50 0.31 23.44 3.71
C GLY A 50 1.56 22.64 4.12
N ARG A 51 2.09 22.91 5.32
CA ARG A 51 3.15 22.08 5.93
C ARG A 51 2.63 21.07 6.97
N GLY A 52 1.39 21.25 7.42
CA GLY A 52 0.76 20.38 8.41
C GLY A 52 -0.21 19.39 7.79
N LYS A 53 -0.62 18.41 8.60
CA LYS A 53 -1.64 17.42 8.26
C LYS A 53 -2.92 18.09 7.76
N ASN A 54 -3.48 17.60 6.65
CA ASN A 54 -4.68 18.12 5.99
C ASN A 54 -5.62 17.02 5.50
N TRP A 55 -5.63 15.90 6.21
CA TRP A 55 -6.42 14.72 5.91
C TRP A 55 -6.94 14.10 7.22
N VAL A 56 -8.02 13.32 7.11
CA VAL A 56 -8.58 12.52 8.20
C VAL A 56 -8.73 11.10 7.68
N GLY A 57 -8.12 10.14 8.38
CA GLY A 57 -8.22 8.73 8.08
C GLY A 57 -9.41 8.11 8.80
N ASP A 58 -10.48 7.85 8.06
CA ASP A 58 -11.72 7.23 8.53
C ASP A 58 -11.97 5.85 7.91
N ARG A 59 -11.14 5.44 6.95
CA ARG A 59 -11.29 4.15 6.30
C ARG A 59 -10.81 3.02 7.20
N MET A 60 -11.78 2.19 7.61
CA MET A 60 -11.57 1.06 8.50
C MET A 60 -10.89 -0.13 7.79
N PRO A 61 -9.95 -0.82 8.46
CA PRO A 61 -9.34 -2.03 7.92
C PRO A 61 -10.38 -3.15 7.74
N LYS A 62 -10.31 -3.88 6.63
CA LYS A 62 -11.14 -5.08 6.43
C LYS A 62 -10.80 -6.13 7.50
N GLU A 63 -11.76 -7.00 7.81
CA GLU A 63 -11.45 -8.17 8.65
C GLU A 63 -10.35 -9.00 7.98
N GLY A 64 -9.37 -9.46 8.77
CA GLY A 64 -8.22 -10.21 8.26
C GLY A 64 -7.24 -9.40 7.41
N LEU A 65 -7.26 -8.05 7.51
CA LEU A 65 -6.36 -7.15 6.77
C LEU A 65 -4.92 -7.67 6.69
N SER A 66 -4.42 -7.84 5.47
CA SER A 66 -3.02 -8.10 5.21
C SER A 66 -2.22 -6.80 5.12
N ILE A 67 -1.10 -6.74 5.83
CA ILE A 67 -0.18 -5.60 5.81
C ILE A 67 1.05 -5.97 4.97
N LEU A 68 1.35 -5.16 3.96
CA LEU A 68 2.55 -5.25 3.16
C LEU A 68 3.53 -4.15 3.55
N VAL A 69 4.72 -4.54 3.98
CA VAL A 69 5.82 -3.61 4.26
C VAL A 69 6.77 -3.59 3.08
N LEU A 70 7.10 -2.38 2.63
CA LEU A 70 8.04 -2.09 1.56
C LEU A 70 9.23 -1.33 2.13
N ALA A 71 10.38 -1.42 1.48
CA ALA A 71 11.53 -0.56 1.77
C ALA A 71 11.60 0.54 0.71
N GLY A 72 11.63 1.79 1.14
CA GLY A 72 11.78 2.94 0.28
C GLY A 72 13.07 2.91 -0.53
N HIS A 73 13.00 3.47 -1.73
CA HIS A 73 14.03 3.40 -2.77
C HIS A 73 14.22 1.99 -3.34
N ALA A 74 14.67 1.94 -4.59
CA ALA A 74 14.91 0.68 -5.28
C ALA A 74 16.22 0.70 -6.07
N ASP A 75 17.05 1.74 -5.91
CA ASP A 75 18.17 2.01 -6.82
C ASP A 75 19.55 1.89 -6.18
N SER A 76 20.46 1.29 -6.94
CA SER A 76 21.89 1.36 -6.77
C SER A 76 22.32 2.82 -6.95
N GLN A 77 23.39 3.22 -6.26
CA GLN A 77 23.91 4.59 -6.33
C GLN A 77 23.98 5.08 -7.79
N ARG A 78 23.56 6.34 -8.06
CA ARG A 78 23.57 7.07 -9.36
C ARG A 78 22.24 7.13 -10.15
N MET A 79 21.11 6.83 -9.52
CA MET A 79 19.79 7.21 -10.07
C MET A 79 19.17 8.34 -9.25
N TYR A 80 18.42 9.22 -9.93
CA TYR A 80 17.68 10.28 -9.25
C TYR A 80 16.67 9.66 -8.28
N GLY A 81 16.73 10.07 -7.00
CA GLY A 81 15.86 9.51 -5.97
C GLY A 81 16.38 8.24 -5.29
N SER A 82 17.69 7.98 -5.30
CA SER A 82 18.31 6.82 -4.60
C SER A 82 18.26 6.89 -3.05
N GLY A 83 17.73 7.97 -2.48
CA GLY A 83 17.73 8.23 -1.04
C GLY A 83 18.95 9.01 -0.57
N THR A 84 18.92 9.42 0.69
CA THR A 84 19.96 10.18 1.36
C THR A 84 21.16 9.30 1.74
N PRO A 85 22.40 9.80 1.67
CA PRO A 85 23.55 9.11 2.24
C PRO A 85 23.57 9.15 3.78
N GLY A 86 22.69 9.92 4.43
CA GLY A 86 22.78 10.18 5.88
C GLY A 86 23.90 11.18 6.22
N TRP A 87 23.86 11.74 7.42
CA TRP A 87 24.81 12.77 7.85
C TRP A 87 26.22 12.20 7.99
N ALA A 88 26.37 10.97 8.49
CA ALA A 88 27.67 10.34 8.69
C ALA A 88 28.45 10.21 7.37
N VAL A 89 27.79 9.83 6.27
CA VAL A 89 28.44 9.70 4.96
C VAL A 89 28.46 11.04 4.23
N GLY A 90 27.33 11.74 4.17
CA GLY A 90 27.15 12.97 3.39
C GLY A 90 27.88 14.20 3.94
N VAL A 91 28.19 14.22 5.24
CA VAL A 91 28.85 15.36 5.91
C VAL A 91 30.13 14.93 6.62
N ALA A 92 30.10 13.84 7.40
CA ALA A 92 31.26 13.44 8.22
C ALA A 92 32.28 12.54 7.50
N GLY A 93 32.05 12.20 6.23
CA GLY A 93 33.01 11.43 5.42
C GLY A 93 33.15 9.96 5.82
N ALA A 94 32.19 9.40 6.57
CA ALA A 94 32.18 7.98 6.88
C ALA A 94 31.95 7.13 5.62
N ALA A 95 32.44 5.89 5.63
CA ALA A 95 32.12 4.94 4.56
C ALA A 95 30.61 4.56 4.58
N PRO A 96 29.98 4.32 3.41
CA PRO A 96 28.63 3.78 3.33
C PRO A 96 28.50 2.45 4.08
N MET A 97 27.32 2.17 4.64
CA MET A 97 27.06 0.90 5.32
C MET A 97 27.17 -0.31 4.39
N GLN A 98 26.85 -0.11 3.11
CA GLN A 98 27.02 -1.11 2.06
C GLN A 98 27.40 -0.41 0.75
N SER A 99 28.46 -0.91 0.10
CA SER A 99 28.86 -0.42 -1.21
C SER A 99 27.74 -0.60 -2.25
N GLY A 100 27.55 0.40 -3.11
CA GLY A 100 26.59 0.36 -4.21
C GLY A 100 25.15 0.77 -3.87
N ILE A 101 24.81 1.03 -2.62
CA ILE A 101 23.50 1.60 -2.21
C ILE A 101 23.69 2.77 -1.23
N THR A 102 22.64 3.57 -1.04
CA THR A 102 22.62 4.64 -0.03
C THR A 102 22.40 4.06 1.36
N ASP A 103 22.80 4.80 2.39
CA ASP A 103 22.52 4.42 3.77
C ASP A 103 21.02 4.39 4.06
N GLU A 104 20.24 5.30 3.45
CA GLU A 104 18.77 5.26 3.54
C GLU A 104 18.21 3.92 3.03
N LEU A 105 18.54 3.50 1.81
CA LEU A 105 18.07 2.21 1.30
C LEU A 105 18.54 1.04 2.19
N TYR A 106 19.78 1.07 2.65
CA TYR A 106 20.31 0.05 3.54
C TYR A 106 19.50 -0.06 4.85
N TRP A 107 19.18 1.08 5.48
CA TRP A 107 18.41 1.12 6.71
C TRP A 107 16.93 0.81 6.47
N ASN A 108 16.31 1.27 5.39
CA ASN A 108 14.94 0.92 5.01
C ASN A 108 14.74 -0.59 4.93
N LEU A 109 15.66 -1.29 4.27
CA LEU A 109 15.64 -2.75 4.13
C LEU A 109 15.77 -3.48 5.47
N ARG A 110 16.58 -2.97 6.40
CA ARG A 110 16.75 -3.58 7.73
C ARG A 110 15.56 -3.30 8.64
N THR A 111 15.05 -2.08 8.61
CA THR A 111 13.92 -1.65 9.41
C THR A 111 12.63 -2.32 8.96
N ALA A 112 12.38 -2.42 7.65
CA ALA A 112 11.23 -3.16 7.12
C ALA A 112 11.22 -4.63 7.61
N ARG A 113 12.36 -5.32 7.54
CA ARG A 113 12.48 -6.70 8.07
C ARG A 113 12.26 -6.77 9.58
N ALA A 114 12.79 -5.82 10.34
CA ALA A 114 12.59 -5.77 11.79
C ALA A 114 11.12 -5.53 12.16
N VAL A 115 10.42 -4.63 11.45
CA VAL A 115 8.98 -4.38 11.59
C VAL A 115 8.17 -5.64 11.31
N VAL A 116 8.45 -6.35 10.21
CA VAL A 116 7.74 -7.59 9.88
C VAL A 116 8.02 -8.69 10.90
N ALA A 117 9.26 -8.82 11.38
CA ALA A 117 9.59 -9.80 12.41
C ALA A 117 8.85 -9.52 13.72
N GLU A 118 8.84 -8.27 14.18
CA GLU A 118 8.12 -7.88 15.41
C GLU A 118 6.60 -8.00 15.22
N GLY A 119 6.05 -7.61 14.07
CA GLY A 119 4.63 -7.73 13.78
C GLY A 119 4.17 -9.19 13.72
N THR A 120 4.96 -10.06 13.08
CA THR A 120 4.69 -11.52 13.05
C THR A 120 4.70 -12.10 14.46
N LYS A 121 5.70 -11.75 15.27
CA LYS A 121 5.79 -12.16 16.67
C LYS A 121 4.56 -11.74 17.48
N GLN A 122 3.96 -10.61 17.13
CA GLN A 122 2.76 -10.08 17.75
C GLN A 122 1.44 -10.55 17.11
N GLY A 123 1.51 -11.47 16.13
CA GLY A 123 0.34 -12.09 15.49
C GLY A 123 -0.29 -11.28 14.36
N LEU A 124 0.40 -10.26 13.83
CA LEU A 124 -0.09 -9.52 12.66
C LEU A 124 0.02 -10.35 11.38
N ASN A 125 -0.98 -10.25 10.51
CA ASN A 125 -0.90 -10.71 9.12
C ASN A 125 -0.05 -9.70 8.32
N ILE A 126 1.27 -9.81 8.45
CA ILE A 126 2.23 -8.84 7.92
C ILE A 126 3.33 -9.54 7.11
N SER A 127 3.70 -8.95 5.98
CA SER A 127 4.73 -9.50 5.09
C SER A 127 5.67 -8.42 4.56
N PHE A 128 6.87 -8.83 4.14
CA PHE A 128 7.87 -7.95 3.54
C PHE A 128 8.07 -8.35 2.09
N TYR A 129 8.09 -7.37 1.19
CA TYR A 129 8.49 -7.58 -0.21
C TYR A 129 9.86 -6.96 -0.49
N ASP A 130 10.76 -7.77 -1.06
CA ASP A 130 12.05 -7.33 -1.60
C ASP A 130 12.14 -7.85 -3.04
N PRO A 131 12.25 -6.98 -4.06
CA PRO A 131 12.38 -7.42 -5.44
C PRO A 131 13.69 -8.19 -5.71
N GLY A 132 14.64 -8.20 -4.76
CA GLY A 132 15.93 -8.91 -4.87
C GLY A 132 16.92 -8.22 -5.81
N VAL A 133 16.46 -7.30 -6.65
CA VAL A 133 17.26 -6.44 -7.51
C VAL A 133 17.27 -5.02 -6.96
N ARG A 134 18.41 -4.33 -7.12
CA ARG A 134 18.60 -2.96 -6.64
C ARG A 134 18.47 -1.93 -7.75
N THR A 135 17.90 -2.24 -8.91
CA THR A 135 17.57 -1.20 -9.91
C THR A 135 16.53 -1.76 -10.86
N ILE A 136 15.37 -1.11 -10.92
CA ILE A 136 14.32 -1.38 -11.92
C ILE A 136 13.96 -0.05 -12.57
N ARG A 137 14.48 0.20 -13.77
CA ARG A 137 14.35 1.51 -14.44
C ARG A 137 12.93 1.86 -14.86
N ASN A 138 12.14 0.84 -15.22
CA ASN A 138 10.74 1.04 -15.59
C ASN A 138 9.88 1.09 -14.33
N VAL A 139 9.40 2.27 -13.97
CA VAL A 139 8.53 2.49 -12.81
C VAL A 139 7.17 1.76 -12.89
N GLN A 140 6.80 1.23 -14.07
CA GLN A 140 5.60 0.43 -14.27
C GLN A 140 5.88 -1.07 -14.29
N ASP A 141 7.14 -1.50 -14.14
CA ASP A 141 7.48 -2.93 -14.08
C ASP A 141 6.71 -3.56 -12.89
N PRO A 142 6.07 -4.73 -13.10
CA PRO A 142 5.23 -5.37 -12.07
C PRO A 142 6.00 -5.76 -10.82
N ARG A 143 7.34 -5.84 -10.88
CA ARG A 143 8.20 -6.17 -9.74
C ARG A 143 8.61 -4.96 -8.91
N THR A 144 8.27 -3.73 -9.33
CA THR A 144 8.58 -2.55 -8.50
C THR A 144 7.75 -2.58 -7.22
N ASN A 145 8.30 -2.00 -6.15
CA ASN A 145 7.57 -1.82 -4.88
C ASN A 145 6.21 -1.13 -5.09
N TRP A 146 6.17 -0.14 -5.99
CA TRP A 146 4.97 0.61 -6.27
C TRP A 146 3.93 -0.21 -7.05
N SER A 147 4.32 -1.07 -7.99
CA SER A 147 3.37 -1.96 -8.68
C SER A 147 2.82 -3.04 -7.75
N VAL A 148 3.68 -3.68 -6.96
CA VAL A 148 3.26 -4.70 -5.98
C VAL A 148 2.40 -4.08 -4.89
N GLY A 149 2.79 -2.91 -4.37
CA GLY A 149 2.01 -2.16 -3.40
C GLY A 149 0.66 -1.72 -3.95
N GLN A 150 0.59 -1.24 -5.19
CA GLN A 150 -0.68 -0.88 -5.81
C GLN A 150 -1.63 -2.08 -5.92
N GLN A 151 -1.11 -3.23 -6.35
CA GLN A 151 -1.90 -4.44 -6.42
C GLN A 151 -2.43 -4.84 -5.04
N HIS A 152 -1.57 -4.92 -4.03
CA HIS A 152 -1.95 -5.28 -2.65
C HIS A 152 -3.00 -4.31 -2.07
N ALA A 153 -2.82 -3.01 -2.27
CA ALA A 153 -3.78 -2.00 -1.83
C ALA A 153 -5.13 -2.13 -2.55
N SER A 154 -5.13 -2.46 -3.85
CA SER A 154 -6.36 -2.64 -4.63
C SER A 154 -7.19 -3.86 -4.19
N GLU A 155 -6.52 -4.89 -3.66
CA GLU A 155 -7.16 -6.08 -3.08
C GLU A 155 -7.72 -5.78 -1.66
N GLY A 156 -7.39 -4.61 -1.11
CA GLY A 156 -7.88 -4.09 0.16
C GLY A 156 -6.96 -4.34 1.33
N GLY A 157 -5.70 -4.71 1.09
CA GLY A 157 -4.65 -4.72 2.10
C GLY A 157 -4.12 -3.31 2.41
N TYR A 158 -3.37 -3.19 3.49
CA TYR A 158 -2.67 -1.96 3.86
C TYR A 158 -1.20 -2.05 3.44
N VAL A 159 -0.66 -0.96 2.89
CA VAL A 159 0.72 -0.94 2.39
C VAL A 159 1.48 0.23 2.97
N MET A 160 2.62 -0.06 3.58
CA MET A 160 3.50 0.93 4.19
C MET A 160 4.93 0.75 3.68
N GLU A 161 5.49 1.82 3.13
CA GLU A 161 6.87 1.90 2.69
C GLU A 161 7.71 2.64 3.73
N ILE A 162 8.75 1.98 4.25
CA ILE A 162 9.67 2.56 5.23
C ILE A 162 10.68 3.47 4.54
N HIS A 163 10.84 4.69 5.05
CA HIS A 163 11.85 5.65 4.66
C HIS A 163 12.60 6.21 5.86
N TYR A 164 13.77 6.80 5.61
CA TYR A 164 14.42 7.67 6.57
C TYR A 164 14.71 9.02 5.93
N ASP A 165 14.08 10.06 6.44
CA ASP A 165 14.24 11.40 5.93
C ASP A 165 15.70 11.87 5.91
N ALA A 166 15.97 12.83 5.01
CA ALA A 166 17.27 13.44 4.88
C ALA A 166 17.70 14.16 6.17
N TYR A 167 19.01 14.23 6.38
CA TYR A 167 19.59 15.04 7.46
C TYR A 167 19.34 16.54 7.23
N SER A 168 19.52 17.33 8.28
CA SER A 168 19.33 18.78 8.24
C SER A 168 20.32 19.46 7.28
N PRO A 169 19.91 20.50 6.52
CA PRO A 169 18.60 21.17 6.54
C PRO A 169 17.58 20.61 5.54
N HIS A 170 17.86 19.47 4.91
CA HIS A 170 17.08 18.98 3.77
C HIS A 170 15.82 18.23 4.19
N GLY A 171 15.90 17.44 5.26
CA GLY A 171 14.73 16.74 5.80
C GLY A 171 13.90 17.60 6.75
N ILE A 172 12.65 17.20 6.92
CA ILE A 172 11.67 17.73 7.86
C ILE A 172 11.71 16.95 9.17
N GLY A 173 11.67 15.62 9.14
CA GLY A 173 11.62 14.77 10.34
C GLY A 173 10.85 13.46 10.16
N ALA A 174 10.49 12.88 11.29
CA ALA A 174 9.61 11.71 11.30
C ALA A 174 8.19 12.09 10.86
N GLY A 175 7.47 11.15 10.28
CA GLY A 175 6.04 11.26 10.04
C GLY A 175 5.52 10.38 8.90
N ILE A 176 4.21 10.19 8.88
CA ILE A 176 3.53 9.44 7.81
C ILE A 176 3.05 10.39 6.71
N ILE A 177 3.32 10.03 5.46
CA ILE A 177 2.66 10.56 4.26
C ILE A 177 1.60 9.52 3.89
N PRO A 178 0.30 9.84 4.00
CA PRO A 178 -0.74 8.83 3.86
C PRO A 178 -0.88 8.36 2.41
N ALA A 179 -1.30 7.11 2.23
CA ALA A 179 -1.86 6.65 0.97
C ALA A 179 -3.06 7.52 0.60
N VAL A 180 -3.14 7.87 -0.69
CA VAL A 180 -4.19 8.74 -1.20
C VAL A 180 -5.17 7.96 -2.06
N ALA A 181 -4.63 7.05 -2.87
CA ALA A 181 -5.44 6.07 -3.56
C ALA A 181 -6.24 5.24 -2.55
N PHE A 182 -7.53 5.06 -2.85
CA PHE A 182 -8.48 4.30 -2.03
C PHE A 182 -8.83 4.94 -0.67
N GLY A 183 -8.48 6.21 -0.44
CA GLY A 183 -8.87 6.97 0.75
C GLY A 183 -7.97 6.75 1.97
N PHE A 184 -8.01 7.72 2.89
CA PHE A 184 -7.14 7.77 4.07
C PHE A 184 -7.56 6.76 5.13
N SER A 185 -6.60 6.04 5.72
CA SER A 185 -6.89 4.96 6.66
C SER A 185 -6.72 5.39 8.11
N VAL A 186 -7.50 4.78 9.01
CA VAL A 186 -7.24 4.82 10.46
C VAL A 186 -5.86 4.26 10.84
N MET A 187 -5.29 3.41 9.97
CA MET A 187 -3.91 2.95 10.12
C MET A 187 -2.91 4.10 9.99
N ASP A 188 -3.16 5.02 9.04
CA ASP A 188 -2.32 6.21 8.87
C ASP A 188 -2.50 7.19 10.04
N GLU A 189 -3.71 7.30 10.62
CA GLU A 189 -3.94 8.09 11.84
C GLU A 189 -3.14 7.58 13.04
N ALA A 190 -3.11 6.26 13.24
CA ALA A 190 -2.36 5.66 14.33
C ALA A 190 -0.84 5.87 14.16
N LEU A 191 -0.32 5.74 12.94
CA LEU A 191 1.07 6.07 12.62
C LEU A 191 1.35 7.57 12.78
N ALA A 192 0.41 8.43 12.39
CA ALA A 192 0.52 9.87 12.54
C ALA A 192 0.61 10.29 14.00
N LYS A 193 -0.12 9.62 14.90
CA LYS A 193 -0.06 9.85 16.33
C LYS A 193 1.33 9.53 16.92
N GLU A 194 1.97 8.48 16.41
CA GLU A 194 3.27 8.01 16.92
C GLU A 194 4.47 8.74 16.30
N PHE A 195 4.42 9.07 15.01
CA PHE A 195 5.56 9.61 14.25
C PHE A 195 5.36 11.05 13.79
N GLY A 196 4.16 11.61 13.91
CA GLY A 196 3.78 12.86 13.24
C GLY A 196 3.22 12.61 11.84
N ALA A 197 2.73 13.67 11.19
CA ALA A 197 2.07 13.57 9.89
C ALA A 197 2.53 14.64 8.91
N TYR A 198 2.71 14.21 7.68
CA TYR A 198 2.84 15.09 6.53
C TYR A 198 1.47 15.39 5.92
N PRO A 199 1.32 16.50 5.18
CA PRO A 199 0.17 16.70 4.32
C PRO A 199 0.10 15.63 3.21
N TYR A 200 -1.10 15.29 2.74
CA TYR A 200 -1.24 14.28 1.66
C TYR A 200 -0.71 14.79 0.31
N ASP A 201 -0.69 16.11 0.12
CA ASP A 201 -0.18 16.80 -1.06
C ASP A 201 1.32 17.12 -0.95
N TYR A 202 2.02 16.54 0.04
CA TYR A 202 3.46 16.69 0.19
C TYR A 202 4.18 16.46 -1.15
N ARG A 203 4.94 17.48 -1.58
CA ARG A 203 5.64 17.53 -2.88
C ARG A 203 4.74 17.24 -4.09
N GLY A 204 3.50 17.71 -4.08
CA GLY A 204 2.56 17.56 -5.19
C GLY A 204 1.92 16.17 -5.26
N MET A 205 1.78 15.48 -4.12
CA MET A 205 1.29 14.12 -3.97
C MET A 205 2.23 13.10 -4.63
N LEU A 206 3.08 12.47 -3.82
CA LEU A 206 4.12 11.56 -4.28
C LEU A 206 3.59 10.31 -5.02
N GLY A 207 4.47 9.68 -5.79
CA GLY A 207 4.14 8.54 -6.65
C GLY A 207 3.63 7.28 -5.92
N ALA A 208 4.17 6.97 -4.74
CA ALA A 208 3.71 5.87 -3.89
C ALA A 208 2.30 6.13 -3.31
N PRO A 209 2.04 7.30 -2.67
CA PRO A 209 0.70 7.66 -2.20
C PRO A 209 -0.39 7.62 -3.26
N ARG A 210 -0.09 8.06 -4.50
CA ARG A 210 -0.99 7.96 -5.66
C ARG A 210 -1.36 6.53 -6.05
N ARG A 211 -0.61 5.54 -5.57
CA ARG A 211 -0.76 4.11 -5.85
C ARG A 211 -1.27 3.31 -4.65
N GLY A 212 -1.52 3.96 -3.51
CA GLY A 212 -2.09 3.30 -2.35
C GLY A 212 -1.05 2.86 -1.34
N VAL A 213 0.16 3.41 -1.45
CA VAL A 213 1.29 3.11 -0.56
C VAL A 213 1.53 4.31 0.35
N SER A 214 1.32 4.13 1.66
CA SER A 214 1.70 5.12 2.66
C SER A 214 3.22 5.10 2.86
N MET A 215 3.84 6.25 3.05
CA MET A 215 5.30 6.37 3.25
C MET A 215 5.59 6.83 4.67
N LEU A 216 6.28 6.00 5.45
CA LEU A 216 6.64 6.30 6.83
C LEU A 216 8.09 6.75 6.92
N GLU A 217 8.31 8.04 7.20
CA GLU A 217 9.61 8.58 7.56
C GLU A 217 9.89 8.27 9.04
N ILE A 218 10.86 7.41 9.32
CA ILE A 218 11.21 7.05 10.71
C ILE A 218 11.82 8.23 11.47
N GLY A 219 12.50 9.11 10.75
CA GLY A 219 13.23 10.25 11.26
C GLY A 219 14.46 10.53 10.41
N LYS A 220 15.08 11.68 10.64
CA LYS A 220 16.27 12.09 9.89
C LYS A 220 17.44 11.15 10.14
N LEU A 221 18.15 10.71 9.09
CA LEU A 221 19.44 10.02 9.22
C LEU A 221 20.55 10.96 9.71
N GLU A 222 20.46 11.35 10.97
CA GLU A 222 21.46 12.12 11.68
C GLU A 222 21.38 11.87 13.20
N GLY A 223 22.30 12.49 13.94
CA GLY A 223 22.20 12.57 15.40
C GLY A 223 22.18 11.21 16.09
N ALA A 224 21.35 11.08 17.13
CA ALA A 224 21.28 9.87 17.94
C ALA A 224 20.73 8.66 17.19
N LEU A 225 19.80 8.89 16.24
CA LEU A 225 19.22 7.83 15.42
C LEU A 225 20.28 7.17 14.55
N GLU A 226 20.99 7.96 13.74
CA GLU A 226 22.03 7.43 12.86
C GLU A 226 23.19 6.81 13.65
N ARG A 227 23.63 7.44 14.74
CA ARG A 227 24.67 6.86 15.61
C ARG A 227 24.26 5.50 16.16
N GLY A 228 23.03 5.37 16.66
CA GLY A 228 22.51 4.12 17.21
C GLY A 228 22.31 3.02 16.16
N LEU A 229 22.03 3.38 14.91
CA LEU A 229 21.98 2.43 13.78
C LEU A 229 23.38 1.96 13.38
N ARG A 230 24.33 2.90 13.27
CA ARG A 230 25.69 2.61 12.79
C ARG A 230 26.53 1.85 13.82
N ASP A 231 26.35 2.09 15.12
CA ASP A 231 27.05 1.38 16.20
C ASP A 231 26.66 -0.11 16.25
N PRO A 232 27.59 -1.07 16.00
CA PRO A 232 27.28 -2.49 16.06
C PRO A 232 26.71 -2.98 17.41
N GLN A 233 27.08 -2.35 18.52
CA GLN A 233 26.61 -2.72 19.87
C GLN A 233 25.18 -2.25 20.12
N GLN A 234 24.76 -1.14 19.50
CA GLN A 234 23.42 -0.55 19.69
C GLN A 234 22.45 -0.87 18.55
N ARG A 235 22.95 -1.22 17.36
CA ARG A 235 22.16 -1.38 16.13
C ARG A 235 20.91 -2.22 16.31
N LYS A 236 21.07 -3.39 16.93
CA LYS A 236 19.94 -4.30 17.15
C LYS A 236 18.89 -3.64 18.06
N LEU A 237 19.33 -3.06 19.17
CA LEU A 237 18.44 -2.37 20.11
C LEU A 237 17.71 -1.19 19.45
N THR A 238 18.41 -0.43 18.61
CA THR A 238 17.84 0.70 17.86
C THR A 238 16.77 0.21 16.88
N LEU A 239 17.06 -0.80 16.07
CA LEU A 239 16.10 -1.39 15.13
C LEU A 239 14.89 -2.00 15.85
N ASP A 240 15.11 -2.73 16.94
CA ASP A 240 14.03 -3.34 17.73
C ASP A 240 13.11 -2.27 18.34
N ARG A 241 13.66 -1.15 18.82
CA ARG A 241 12.86 -0.02 19.34
C ARG A 241 12.02 0.62 18.26
N ILE A 242 12.58 0.85 17.07
CA ILE A 242 11.84 1.38 15.93
C ILE A 242 10.71 0.43 15.54
N ALA A 243 11.03 -0.86 15.35
CA ALA A 243 10.06 -1.88 14.97
C ALA A 243 8.89 -1.97 15.95
N LYS A 244 9.17 -1.96 17.27
CA LYS A 244 8.12 -1.97 18.31
C LYS A 244 7.20 -0.76 18.22
N ARG A 245 7.73 0.44 18.01
CA ARG A 245 6.92 1.67 17.88
C ARG A 245 6.00 1.59 16.66
N VAL A 246 6.54 1.18 15.51
CA VAL A 246 5.76 0.99 14.27
C VAL A 246 4.67 -0.07 14.48
N VAL A 247 5.01 -1.25 15.00
CA VAL A 247 4.06 -2.34 15.19
C VAL A 247 2.98 -1.99 16.22
N SER A 248 3.34 -1.27 17.28
CA SER A 248 2.35 -0.77 18.25
C SER A 248 1.35 0.17 17.57
N ALA A 249 1.82 1.12 16.77
CA ALA A 249 0.94 2.02 16.04
C ALA A 249 0.04 1.27 15.02
N LEU A 250 0.56 0.27 14.32
CA LEU A 250 -0.25 -0.57 13.42
C LEU A 250 -1.34 -1.32 14.17
N ARG A 251 -1.03 -1.86 15.36
CA ARG A 251 -2.03 -2.52 16.22
C ARG A 251 -3.10 -1.55 16.69
N ASP A 252 -2.71 -0.37 17.14
CA ASP A 252 -3.65 0.66 17.57
C ASP A 252 -4.63 1.01 16.43
N GLY A 253 -4.14 1.12 15.19
CA GLY A 253 -4.99 1.34 14.01
C GLY A 253 -5.94 0.18 13.71
N LEU A 254 -5.47 -1.06 13.87
CA LEU A 254 -6.29 -2.27 13.72
C LEU A 254 -7.36 -2.39 14.80
N GLU A 255 -7.08 -1.97 16.04
CA GLU A 255 -8.03 -2.02 17.16
C GLU A 255 -9.05 -0.87 17.12
N GLN A 256 -8.66 0.30 16.61
CA GLN A 256 -9.57 1.43 16.37
C GLN A 256 -10.58 1.17 15.26
N GLY A 257 -10.24 0.35 14.27
CA GLY A 257 -11.15 -0.02 13.18
C GLY A 257 -12.47 -0.65 13.67
N PRO A 258 -12.40 -1.76 14.44
CA PRO A 258 -13.56 -2.38 15.08
C PRO A 258 -14.33 -1.45 16.02
N SER A 259 -13.65 -0.64 16.84
CA SER A 259 -14.34 0.24 17.79
C SER A 259 -15.16 1.32 17.08
N LEU A 260 -14.61 1.95 16.03
CA LEU A 260 -15.35 2.91 15.22
C LEU A 260 -16.45 2.24 14.39
N ARG A 261 -16.28 1.00 13.90
CA ARG A 261 -17.38 0.24 13.27
C ARG A 261 -18.51 -0.08 14.24
N ALA A 262 -18.19 -0.41 15.50
CA ALA A 262 -19.19 -0.69 16.52
C ALA A 262 -20.03 0.56 16.85
N ILE A 263 -19.41 1.74 16.81
CA ILE A 263 -20.05 3.04 17.05
C ILE A 263 -20.82 3.51 15.80
N CYS A 264 -20.26 3.34 14.61
CA CYS A 264 -20.84 3.77 13.34
C CYS A 264 -21.54 2.59 12.66
N GLN A 265 -22.69 2.17 13.20
CA GLN A 265 -23.57 1.19 12.56
C GLN A 265 -24.18 1.80 11.29
N PRO A 266 -24.12 1.12 10.12
CA PRO A 266 -24.73 1.63 8.91
C PRO A 266 -26.25 1.59 9.03
N THR A 267 -26.88 2.76 9.18
CA THR A 267 -28.33 2.89 8.91
C THR A 267 -28.53 2.83 7.41
N THR A 268 -29.58 2.11 6.97
CA THR A 268 -29.85 1.75 5.58
C THR A 268 -30.11 2.92 4.62
N GLU A 269 -30.06 4.18 5.10
CA GLU A 269 -30.20 5.37 4.27
C GLU A 269 -29.20 6.45 4.73
N ILE A 270 -28.27 6.80 3.83
CA ILE A 270 -27.43 8.01 3.76
C ILE A 270 -26.48 8.30 4.95
N ALA A 271 -25.19 8.46 4.59
CA ALA A 271 -24.07 9.02 5.37
C ALA A 271 -24.05 8.70 6.88
N ALA A 272 -23.29 7.67 7.25
CA ALA A 272 -23.00 7.36 8.64
C ALA A 272 -22.39 8.59 9.34
N TYR A 273 -23.16 9.22 10.24
CA TYR A 273 -22.63 10.20 11.18
C TYR A 273 -22.05 9.44 12.38
N CYS A 274 -20.73 9.36 12.43
CA CYS A 274 -20.02 8.96 13.63
C CYS A 274 -20.16 10.10 14.67
N ARG A 275 -20.70 9.80 15.85
CA ARG A 275 -20.71 10.73 17.00
C ARG A 275 -19.42 10.65 17.78
#